data_AF-A0A9R1E7X7-F1
#
_entry.id   AF-A0A9R1E7X7-F1
#
_cell.length_a   1.000
_cell.length_b   1.000
_cell.length_c   1.000
_cell.angle_alpha   90.00
_cell.angle_beta   90.00
_cell.angle_gamma   90.00
#
_symmetry.space_group_name_H-M   'P 1'
#
loop_
_entity.id
_entity.type
_entity.pdbx_description
1 polymer ?
#
loop_
_entity_poly.entity_id
_entity_poly.type
_entity_poly.pdbx_seq_one_letter_code
_entity_poly.pdbx_strand_id
1 'polypeptide(L)'
;MELESMVETTKMTGSPFPTVEKCSSVDRSGDTVVADLDGTLLCDRSSFPYFAHMAFETGGVLRLLLLLLLAPLAGLLYLFVSESAGIQVLIFGSMAGAKVDDVESVARAVLPKFYCSDLHPESWRVFSACGRRFVLTANPRIMVEAFLKDYIGSDVVLGTELVVWGRRVTGLVCSPGVLVGDNKADALRQAFGNAMPEIGLGDSKSDFPFMRLCKERYMVPPTPKMKPVPQENLPKTVIFHDGRIVHRPSPALALLTLLWFPIGLLLSFLRIAAGSLLPMRMVYHAFTALGVRVTIKGNQPPPACLESGQTGVLFVCSHRTLLDPIFLSTALGRPITAVTYSVSRLSEILSPIRTARLTRDRAVDAAMIRRLLKEGDLVVCPEGTTCREPFLLRSRPCSRS
;
A
#
# COMPACT_ATOMS: atom_id res chain seq x y z
N MET A 1 4.81 -4.65 21.70
CA MET A 1 5.20 -3.76 20.61
C MET A 1 5.76 -2.41 21.06
N GLU A 2 5.09 -1.56 21.85
CA GLU A 2 5.79 -0.42 22.51
C GLU A 2 6.89 -0.91 23.47
N LEU A 3 6.67 -2.07 24.10
CA LEU A 3 7.71 -2.79 24.85
C LEU A 3 8.87 -3.30 23.97
N GLU A 4 8.68 -3.58 22.68
CA GLU A 4 9.78 -3.99 21.79
C GLU A 4 10.65 -2.79 21.43
N SER A 5 10.05 -1.63 21.14
CA SER A 5 10.84 -0.41 20.89
C SER A 5 11.56 0.06 22.15
N MET A 6 10.92 0.02 23.33
CA MET A 6 11.56 0.41 24.59
C MET A 6 12.69 -0.54 25.03
N VAL A 7 12.55 -1.85 24.82
CA VAL A 7 13.58 -2.83 25.19
C VAL A 7 14.75 -2.83 24.21
N GLU A 8 14.54 -2.59 22.91
CA GLU A 8 15.65 -2.44 21.95
C GLU A 8 16.42 -1.14 22.12
N THR A 9 15.75 -0.05 22.49
CA THR A 9 16.42 1.24 22.79
C THR A 9 17.43 1.10 23.94
N THR A 10 17.20 0.14 24.84
CA THR A 10 18.08 -0.13 25.99
C THR A 10 19.21 -1.14 25.68
N LYS A 11 19.20 -1.81 24.50
CA LYS A 11 20.19 -2.84 24.10
C LYS A 11 21.28 -2.34 23.14
N MET A 12 21.24 -1.08 22.70
CA MET A 12 22.15 -0.50 21.69
C MET A 12 23.36 0.25 22.25
N THR A 13 23.67 0.09 23.54
CA THR A 13 24.95 0.56 24.12
C THR A 13 26.09 -0.39 23.71
N GLY A 14 26.62 -0.19 22.49
CA GLY A 14 27.87 -0.79 22.02
C GLY A 14 27.77 -1.65 20.75
N SER A 15 27.30 -1.10 19.63
CA SER A 15 27.51 -1.76 18.32
C SER A 15 28.99 -1.67 17.92
N PRO A 16 29.61 -2.76 17.40
CA PRO A 16 31.00 -2.76 16.95
C PRO A 16 31.19 -2.08 15.58
N PHE A 17 30.11 -1.63 14.93
CA PHE A 17 30.14 -1.08 13.58
C PHE A 17 29.88 0.44 13.58
N PRO A 18 30.53 1.20 12.67
CA PRO A 18 30.23 2.62 12.49
C PRO A 18 28.79 2.84 12.01
N THR A 19 28.24 4.03 12.25
CA THR A 19 26.89 4.39 11.79
C THR A 19 26.87 4.69 10.28
N VAL A 20 25.72 4.47 9.62
CA VAL A 20 25.52 4.72 8.18
C VAL A 20 25.85 6.16 7.73
N GLU A 21 25.73 7.13 8.64
CA GLU A 21 26.13 8.53 8.41
C GLU A 21 27.61 8.67 8.03
N LYS A 22 28.47 7.76 8.52
CA LYS A 22 29.91 7.75 8.23
C LYS A 22 30.24 7.12 6.87
N CYS A 23 29.25 6.57 6.17
CA CYS A 23 29.44 5.98 4.85
C CYS A 23 29.40 7.07 3.77
N SER A 24 30.51 7.22 3.04
CA SER A 24 30.56 8.07 1.85
C SER A 24 29.71 7.48 0.73
N SER A 25 28.89 8.32 0.10
CA SER A 25 28.10 8.00 -1.09
C SER A 25 28.73 8.51 -2.39
N VAL A 26 29.96 9.01 -2.34
CA VAL A 26 30.69 9.53 -3.52
C VAL A 26 31.45 8.38 -4.20
N ASP A 27 31.42 8.34 -5.53
CA ASP A 27 32.13 7.37 -6.39
C ASP A 27 31.83 5.88 -6.11
N ARG A 28 30.59 5.56 -5.75
CA ARG A 28 30.13 4.19 -5.43
C ARG A 28 29.52 3.43 -6.61
N SER A 29 29.59 3.95 -7.84
CA SER A 29 28.91 3.35 -9.01
C SER A 29 29.45 1.97 -9.42
N GLY A 30 30.67 1.60 -9.01
CA GLY A 30 31.23 0.26 -9.21
C GLY A 30 30.96 -0.71 -8.05
N ASP A 31 30.47 -0.21 -6.92
CA ASP A 31 30.39 -0.96 -5.67
C ASP A 31 29.08 -1.76 -5.57
N THR A 32 29.17 -2.87 -4.83
CA THR A 32 28.02 -3.71 -4.48
C THR A 32 27.62 -3.45 -3.02
N VAL A 33 26.36 -3.07 -2.83
CA VAL A 33 25.75 -2.90 -1.50
C VAL A 33 24.80 -4.05 -1.19
N VAL A 34 24.86 -4.54 0.04
CA VAL A 34 23.92 -5.50 0.63
C VAL A 34 23.26 -4.83 1.82
N ALA A 35 21.93 -4.72 1.80
CA ALA A 35 21.19 -4.09 2.88
C ALA A 35 20.06 -5.00 3.39
N ASP A 36 19.83 -4.98 4.70
CA ASP A 36 18.55 -5.44 5.24
C ASP A 36 17.41 -4.49 4.87
N LEU A 37 16.17 -4.95 5.00
CA LEU A 37 14.98 -4.18 4.66
C LEU A 37 14.42 -3.42 5.87
N ASP A 38 13.82 -4.13 6.83
CA ASP A 38 13.17 -3.53 8.00
C ASP A 38 14.23 -2.87 8.90
N GLY A 39 13.94 -1.67 9.41
CA GLY A 39 14.89 -0.91 10.25
C GLY A 39 16.17 -0.39 9.55
N THR A 40 16.48 -0.89 8.35
CA THR A 40 17.66 -0.53 7.58
C THR A 40 17.30 0.34 6.36
N LEU A 41 16.68 -0.25 5.33
CA LEU A 41 16.15 0.51 4.19
C LEU A 41 14.82 1.19 4.53
N LEU A 42 14.05 0.59 5.43
CA LEU A 42 12.82 1.17 5.98
C LEU A 42 13.10 1.78 7.36
N CYS A 43 12.42 2.87 7.70
CA CYS A 43 12.55 3.54 8.99
C CYS A 43 12.04 2.65 10.13
N ASP A 44 10.90 1.99 9.93
CA ASP A 44 10.31 1.11 10.95
C ASP A 44 10.95 -0.29 10.92
N ARG A 45 11.18 -0.81 12.13
CA ARG A 45 11.70 -2.17 12.37
C ARG A 45 10.61 -3.25 12.35
N SER A 46 9.36 -2.84 12.51
CA SER A 46 8.24 -3.78 12.59
C SER A 46 7.65 -4.03 11.21
N SER A 47 7.70 -5.28 10.78
CA SER A 47 7.06 -5.73 9.54
C SER A 47 5.55 -5.94 9.68
N PHE A 48 5.01 -5.89 10.91
CA PHE A 48 3.60 -6.15 11.21
C PHE A 48 2.63 -5.37 10.33
N PRO A 49 2.80 -4.05 10.09
CA PRO A 49 1.83 -3.30 9.28
C PRO A 49 1.71 -3.82 7.85
N TYR A 50 2.81 -4.34 7.28
CA TYR A 50 2.82 -4.90 5.93
C TYR A 50 2.15 -6.27 5.89
N PHE A 51 2.37 -7.11 6.91
CA PHE A 51 1.62 -8.37 7.08
C PHE A 51 0.12 -8.13 7.32
N ALA A 52 -0.24 -7.08 8.05
CA ALA A 52 -1.63 -6.70 8.29
C ALA A 52 -2.33 -6.24 7.00
N HIS A 53 -1.64 -5.48 6.14
CA HIS A 53 -2.13 -5.19 4.79
C HIS A 53 -2.32 -6.46 3.97
N MET A 54 -1.34 -7.37 3.98
CA MET A 54 -1.43 -8.64 3.27
C MET A 54 -2.62 -9.48 3.76
N ALA A 55 -2.81 -9.59 5.07
CA ALA A 55 -3.92 -10.29 5.69
C ALA A 55 -5.28 -9.71 5.26
N PHE A 56 -5.42 -8.39 5.33
CA PHE A 56 -6.68 -7.72 5.03
C PHE A 56 -7.03 -7.79 3.54
N GLU A 57 -6.08 -7.57 2.63
CA GLU A 57 -6.38 -7.55 1.21
C GLU A 57 -6.62 -8.96 0.65
N THR A 58 -5.92 -9.98 1.16
CA THR A 58 -6.09 -11.38 0.70
C THR A 58 -7.22 -12.13 1.40
N GLY A 59 -7.59 -11.76 2.63
CA GLY A 59 -8.52 -12.52 3.47
C GLY A 59 -9.55 -11.68 4.22
N GLY A 60 -9.55 -10.37 4.03
CA GLY A 60 -10.49 -9.44 4.64
C GLY A 60 -10.32 -9.28 6.15
N VAL A 61 -11.38 -8.79 6.79
CA VAL A 61 -11.46 -8.48 8.22
C VAL A 61 -11.17 -9.71 9.09
N LEU A 62 -11.66 -10.89 8.70
CA LEU A 62 -11.49 -12.11 9.49
C LEU A 62 -10.03 -12.56 9.54
N ARG A 63 -9.29 -12.46 8.43
CA ARG A 63 -7.86 -12.78 8.42
C ARG A 63 -7.03 -11.73 9.16
N LEU A 64 -7.39 -10.45 9.05
CA LEU A 64 -6.77 -9.40 9.86
C LEU A 64 -6.98 -9.66 11.37
N LEU A 65 -8.19 -10.10 11.76
CA LEU A 65 -8.49 -10.51 13.14
C LEU A 65 -7.63 -11.69 13.57
N LEU A 66 -7.52 -12.73 12.75
CA LEU A 66 -6.64 -13.88 13.02
C LEU A 66 -5.18 -13.42 13.26
N LEU A 67 -4.64 -12.59 12.37
CA LEU A 67 -3.28 -12.06 12.51
C LEU A 67 -3.11 -11.26 13.81
N LEU A 68 -4.09 -10.43 14.18
CA LEU A 68 -4.06 -9.66 15.43
C LEU A 68 -4.11 -10.54 16.67
N LEU A 69 -4.90 -11.61 16.66
CA LEU A 69 -4.94 -12.58 17.75
C LEU A 69 -3.62 -13.36 17.87
N LEU A 70 -2.94 -13.60 16.75
CA LEU A 70 -1.64 -14.26 16.69
C LEU A 70 -0.47 -13.32 16.99
N ALA A 71 -0.63 -12.00 16.91
CA ALA A 71 0.46 -11.04 17.09
C ALA A 71 1.10 -11.09 18.49
N PRO A 72 0.36 -11.21 19.61
CA PRO A 72 0.96 -11.42 20.93
C PRO A 72 1.77 -12.71 21.02
N LEU A 73 1.29 -13.79 20.40
CA LEU A 73 2.01 -15.06 20.33
C LEU A 73 3.29 -14.91 19.49
N ALA A 74 3.22 -14.22 18.35
CA ALA A 74 4.39 -13.94 17.52
C ALA A 74 5.45 -13.14 18.29
N GLY A 75 5.06 -12.10 19.03
CA GLY A 75 5.97 -11.33 19.88
C GLY A 75 6.58 -12.15 21.02
N LEU A 76 5.78 -13.04 21.65
CA LEU A 76 6.29 -13.94 22.69
C LEU A 76 7.32 -14.93 22.12
N LEU A 77 7.04 -15.53 20.95
CA LEU A 77 8.01 -16.42 20.30
C LEU A 77 9.25 -15.68 19.83
N TYR A 78 9.11 -14.46 19.31
CA TYR A 78 10.23 -13.60 18.93
C TYR A 78 11.17 -13.35 20.10
N LEU A 79 10.62 -13.04 21.28
CA LEU A 79 11.41 -12.68 22.46
C LEU A 79 11.99 -13.89 23.20
N PHE A 80 11.24 -14.98 23.34
CA PHE A 80 11.61 -16.11 24.19
C PHE A 80 12.14 -17.34 23.43
N VAL A 81 11.90 -17.44 22.12
CA VAL A 81 12.28 -18.61 21.32
C VAL A 81 13.26 -18.23 20.22
N SER A 82 12.80 -17.52 19.20
CA SER A 82 13.63 -17.00 18.11
C SER A 82 12.86 -16.00 17.27
N GLU A 83 13.58 -15.04 16.69
CA GLU A 83 13.04 -14.09 15.70
C GLU A 83 12.35 -14.82 14.52
N SER A 84 12.97 -15.90 14.02
CA SER A 84 12.39 -16.75 12.97
C SER A 84 11.02 -17.31 13.34
N ALA A 85 10.82 -17.78 14.58
CA ALA A 85 9.54 -18.35 15.01
C ALA A 85 8.43 -17.29 15.04
N GLY A 86 8.74 -16.07 15.51
CA GLY A 86 7.79 -14.95 15.46
C GLY A 86 7.36 -14.61 14.04
N ILE A 87 8.30 -14.53 13.10
CA ILE A 87 8.04 -14.23 11.70
C ILE A 87 7.21 -15.34 11.03
N GLN A 88 7.47 -16.62 11.34
CA GLN A 88 6.66 -17.74 10.83
C GLN A 88 5.19 -17.63 11.25
N VAL A 89 4.90 -17.19 12.47
CA VAL A 89 3.51 -16.97 12.92
C VAL A 89 2.86 -15.83 12.15
N LEU A 90 3.58 -14.73 11.87
CA LEU A 90 3.08 -13.63 11.04
C LEU A 90 2.81 -14.07 9.60
N ILE A 91 3.71 -14.85 9.00
CA ILE A 91 3.55 -15.43 7.66
C ILE A 91 2.30 -16.31 7.62
N PHE A 92 2.15 -17.21 8.60
CA PHE A 92 1.01 -18.10 8.69
C PHE A 92 -0.30 -17.32 8.82
N GLY A 93 -0.39 -16.41 9.80
CA GLY A 93 -1.60 -15.63 10.06
C GLY A 93 -2.03 -14.72 8.90
N SER A 94 -1.07 -14.25 8.10
CA SER A 94 -1.33 -13.30 7.02
C SER A 94 -1.60 -13.95 5.64
N MET A 95 -1.05 -15.13 5.36
CA MET A 95 -1.08 -15.71 4.01
C MET A 95 -1.52 -17.17 3.93
N ALA A 96 -1.70 -17.88 5.05
CA ALA A 96 -2.10 -19.28 5.01
C ALA A 96 -3.40 -19.49 4.20
N GLY A 97 -3.31 -20.36 3.20
CA GLY A 97 -4.40 -20.69 2.29
C GLY A 97 -4.74 -19.59 1.27
N ALA A 98 -4.03 -18.46 1.22
CA ALA A 98 -4.23 -17.45 0.18
C ALA A 98 -3.80 -17.96 -1.20
N LYS A 99 -4.43 -17.49 -2.28
CA LYS A 99 -3.95 -17.80 -3.63
C LYS A 99 -2.68 -17.02 -3.90
N VAL A 100 -1.74 -17.64 -4.62
CA VAL A 100 -0.47 -16.99 -5.00
C VAL A 100 -0.74 -15.72 -5.80
N ASP A 101 -1.63 -15.79 -6.81
CA ASP A 101 -2.01 -14.65 -7.64
C ASP A 101 -2.55 -13.46 -6.80
N ASP A 102 -3.34 -13.74 -5.75
CA ASP A 102 -3.87 -12.70 -4.86
C ASP A 102 -2.74 -12.03 -4.05
N VAL A 103 -1.80 -12.84 -3.53
CA VAL A 103 -0.63 -12.34 -2.78
C VAL A 103 0.27 -11.48 -3.68
N GLU A 104 0.57 -11.94 -4.90
CA GLU A 104 1.36 -11.18 -5.88
C GLU A 104 0.66 -9.87 -6.28
N SER A 105 -0.66 -9.92 -6.48
CA SER A 105 -1.45 -8.72 -6.78
C SER A 105 -1.36 -7.70 -5.65
N VAL A 106 -1.46 -8.12 -4.38
CA VAL A 106 -1.35 -7.22 -3.23
C VAL A 106 0.08 -6.67 -3.09
N ALA A 107 1.09 -7.52 -3.26
CA ALA A 107 2.49 -7.14 -3.20
C ALA A 107 2.87 -6.10 -4.27
N ARG A 108 2.27 -6.17 -5.46
CA ARG A 108 2.52 -5.21 -6.55
C ARG A 108 1.65 -3.96 -6.49
N ALA A 109 0.38 -4.08 -6.09
CA ALA A 109 -0.57 -2.97 -6.18
C ALA A 109 -0.69 -2.16 -4.88
N VAL A 110 -0.58 -2.80 -3.71
CA VAL A 110 -0.92 -2.18 -2.42
C VAL A 110 0.32 -1.82 -1.62
N LEU A 111 1.21 -2.78 -1.39
CA LEU A 111 2.36 -2.62 -0.50
C LEU A 111 3.38 -1.54 -0.92
N PRO A 112 3.69 -1.31 -2.22
CA PRO A 112 4.73 -0.36 -2.60
C PRO A 112 4.48 1.05 -2.09
N LYS A 113 3.21 1.47 -2.00
CA LYS A 113 2.83 2.76 -1.41
C LYS A 113 3.33 2.89 0.03
N PHE A 114 3.12 1.86 0.84
CA PHE A 114 3.46 1.90 2.26
C PHE A 114 4.96 1.81 2.47
N TYR A 115 5.65 0.96 1.70
CA TYR A 115 7.11 0.87 1.74
C TYR A 115 7.79 2.18 1.29
N CYS A 116 7.35 2.77 0.17
CA CYS A 116 7.87 4.05 -0.30
C CYS A 116 7.66 5.18 0.72
N SER A 117 6.56 5.15 1.48
CA SER A 117 6.31 6.15 2.54
C SER A 117 7.15 5.95 3.80
N ASP A 118 7.93 4.87 3.87
CA ASP A 118 8.71 4.46 5.05
C ASP A 118 10.20 4.35 4.73
N LEU A 119 10.67 4.87 3.60
CA LEU A 119 12.05 4.72 3.17
C LEU A 119 13.02 5.57 4.01
N HIS A 120 14.10 4.97 4.50
CA HIS A 120 15.10 5.60 5.35
C HIS A 120 16.05 6.48 4.52
N PRO A 121 16.19 7.80 4.81
CA PRO A 121 16.93 8.73 3.97
C PRO A 121 18.43 8.42 3.86
N GLU A 122 19.12 8.17 4.97
CA GLU A 122 20.58 7.91 4.92
C GLU A 122 20.93 6.57 4.28
N SER A 123 20.20 5.50 4.64
CA SER A 123 20.35 4.21 3.98
C SER A 123 20.05 4.29 2.49
N TRP A 124 19.00 5.03 2.09
CA TRP A 124 18.69 5.26 0.69
C TRP A 124 19.78 6.05 -0.04
N ARG A 125 20.37 7.07 0.57
CA ARG A 125 21.50 7.84 0.01
C ARG A 125 22.67 6.93 -0.36
N VAL A 126 23.04 6.00 0.53
CA VAL A 126 24.13 5.05 0.28
C VAL A 126 23.71 3.99 -0.74
N PHE A 127 22.52 3.42 -0.56
CA PHE A 127 22.03 2.32 -1.39
C PHE A 127 21.84 2.73 -2.85
N SER A 128 21.29 3.92 -3.09
CA SER A 128 21.06 4.46 -4.44
C SER A 128 22.36 4.89 -5.15
N ALA A 129 23.41 5.24 -4.40
CA ALA A 129 24.71 5.60 -4.98
C ALA A 129 25.48 4.39 -5.53
N CYS A 130 25.16 3.18 -5.07
CA CYS A 130 25.83 1.95 -5.47
C CYS A 130 25.35 1.44 -6.83
N GLY A 131 26.27 0.85 -7.60
CA GLY A 131 25.96 0.29 -8.92
C GLY A 131 25.21 -1.03 -8.87
N ARG A 132 25.59 -1.93 -7.97
CA ARG A 132 24.93 -3.23 -7.76
C ARG A 132 24.28 -3.26 -6.38
N ARG A 133 22.99 -3.60 -6.33
CA ARG A 133 22.14 -3.42 -5.16
C ARG A 133 21.44 -4.72 -4.78
N PHE A 134 21.81 -5.24 -3.62
CA PHE A 134 21.28 -6.48 -3.05
C PHE A 134 20.49 -6.18 -1.79
N VAL A 135 19.33 -6.82 -1.67
CA VAL A 135 18.50 -6.74 -0.47
C VAL A 135 18.38 -8.13 0.14
N LEU A 136 18.59 -8.21 1.45
CA LEU A 136 18.65 -9.44 2.22
C LEU A 136 17.66 -9.35 3.38
N THR A 137 16.48 -9.94 3.28
CA THR A 137 15.38 -9.69 4.23
C THR A 137 14.79 -10.98 4.80
N ALA A 138 14.34 -10.89 6.05
CA ALA A 138 13.56 -11.95 6.69
C ALA A 138 12.12 -12.04 6.14
N ASN A 139 11.62 -10.99 5.50
CA ASN A 139 10.28 -11.00 4.92
C ASN A 139 10.18 -11.97 3.73
N PRO A 140 8.97 -12.48 3.44
CA PRO A 140 8.75 -13.33 2.27
C PRO A 140 9.13 -12.64 0.97
N ARG A 141 9.91 -13.29 0.10
CA ARG A 141 10.37 -12.67 -1.17
C ARG A 141 9.20 -12.16 -2.01
N ILE A 142 8.17 -13.00 -2.16
CA ILE A 142 6.94 -12.68 -2.93
C ILE A 142 6.23 -11.40 -2.47
N MET A 143 6.41 -11.01 -1.21
CA MET A 143 5.77 -9.84 -0.60
C MET A 143 6.51 -8.53 -0.90
N VAL A 144 7.83 -8.58 -1.04
CA VAL A 144 8.70 -7.38 -1.12
C VAL A 144 9.35 -7.18 -2.48
N GLU A 145 9.49 -8.23 -3.27
CA GLU A 145 10.31 -8.24 -4.50
C GLU A 145 9.83 -7.22 -5.53
N ALA A 146 8.51 -7.10 -5.72
CA ALA A 146 7.93 -6.11 -6.64
C ALA A 146 8.30 -4.68 -6.22
N PHE A 147 8.20 -4.35 -4.94
CA PHE A 147 8.60 -3.04 -4.43
C PHE A 147 10.10 -2.79 -4.66
N LEU A 148 10.95 -3.75 -4.27
CA LEU A 148 12.40 -3.56 -4.30
C LEU A 148 12.93 -3.45 -5.74
N LYS A 149 12.46 -4.30 -6.66
CA LYS A 149 12.89 -4.27 -8.06
C LYS A 149 12.26 -3.11 -8.83
N ASP A 150 10.94 -2.94 -8.74
CA ASP A 150 10.25 -1.98 -9.60
C ASP A 150 10.41 -0.55 -9.10
N TYR A 151 10.47 -0.31 -7.79
CA TYR A 151 10.53 1.03 -7.21
C TYR A 151 11.92 1.40 -6.69
N ILE A 152 12.58 0.55 -5.92
CA ILE A 152 13.89 0.89 -5.33
C ILE A 152 15.04 0.65 -6.33
N GLY A 153 14.81 -0.20 -7.34
CA GLY A 153 15.82 -0.55 -8.33
C GLY A 153 16.91 -1.45 -7.75
N SER A 154 16.54 -2.41 -6.90
CA SER A 154 17.42 -3.50 -6.47
C SER A 154 17.61 -4.51 -7.60
N ASP A 155 18.83 -5.00 -7.79
CA ASP A 155 19.12 -6.02 -8.79
C ASP A 155 18.70 -7.42 -8.32
N VAL A 156 18.99 -7.73 -7.06
CA VAL A 156 18.74 -9.04 -6.46
C VAL A 156 18.09 -8.89 -5.09
N VAL A 157 17.05 -9.68 -4.86
CA VAL A 157 16.32 -9.75 -3.60
C VAL A 157 16.39 -11.18 -3.09
N LEU A 158 17.02 -11.35 -1.93
CA LEU A 158 17.06 -12.61 -1.20
C LEU A 158 16.12 -12.47 -0.01
N GLY A 159 15.01 -13.19 -0.04
CA GLY A 159 13.96 -13.17 0.98
C GLY A 159 13.60 -14.57 1.42
N THR A 160 12.76 -14.67 2.45
CA THR A 160 12.23 -15.95 2.89
C THR A 160 11.33 -16.57 1.82
N GLU A 161 11.59 -17.82 1.43
CA GLU A 161 10.76 -18.53 0.45
C GLU A 161 9.60 -19.26 1.13
N LEU A 162 8.41 -19.18 0.53
CA LEU A 162 7.19 -19.80 1.06
C LEU A 162 6.91 -21.14 0.38
N VAL A 163 6.37 -22.09 1.14
CA VAL A 163 5.89 -23.35 0.59
C VAL A 163 4.55 -23.11 -0.11
N VAL A 164 4.52 -23.38 -1.41
CA VAL A 164 3.34 -23.31 -2.26
C VAL A 164 2.85 -24.71 -2.58
N TRP A 165 1.55 -24.96 -2.40
CA TRP A 165 0.91 -26.20 -2.81
C TRP A 165 -0.24 -25.90 -3.78
N GLY A 166 -0.12 -26.42 -5.00
CA GLY A 166 -1.00 -26.06 -6.12
C GLY A 166 -0.88 -24.57 -6.45
N ARG A 167 -1.98 -23.82 -6.28
CA ARG A 167 -2.01 -22.36 -6.48
C ARG A 167 -2.16 -21.56 -5.18
N ARG A 168 -1.87 -22.18 -4.04
CA ARG A 168 -2.06 -21.56 -2.72
C ARG A 168 -0.79 -21.59 -1.89
N VAL A 169 -0.58 -20.50 -1.15
CA VAL A 169 0.46 -20.40 -0.13
C VAL A 169 0.01 -21.20 1.09
N THR A 170 0.85 -22.10 1.60
CA THR A 170 0.50 -22.92 2.76
C THR A 170 0.59 -22.15 4.09
N GLY A 171 1.35 -21.05 4.10
CA GLY A 171 1.70 -20.31 5.32
C GLY A 171 2.96 -20.85 6.01
N LEU A 172 3.62 -21.85 5.43
CA LEU A 172 4.89 -22.40 5.89
C LEU A 172 6.06 -21.90 5.04
N VAL A 173 7.26 -21.98 5.59
CA VAL A 173 8.50 -21.53 4.93
C VAL A 173 9.31 -22.71 4.41
N CYS A 174 9.97 -22.53 3.27
CA CYS A 174 10.88 -23.53 2.71
C CYS A 174 12.16 -23.63 3.56
N SER A 175 12.87 -24.76 3.46
CA SER A 175 14.22 -24.89 4.03
C SER A 175 15.18 -23.88 3.35
N PRO A 176 16.07 -23.19 4.09
CA PRO A 176 16.49 -23.40 5.49
C PRO A 176 15.60 -22.73 6.56
N GLY A 177 14.51 -22.08 6.18
CA GLY A 177 13.60 -21.37 7.07
C GLY A 177 13.57 -19.88 6.78
N VAL A 178 13.29 -19.08 7.81
CA VAL A 178 13.31 -17.61 7.69
C VAL A 178 14.75 -17.12 7.58
N LEU A 179 15.01 -16.17 6.68
CA LEU A 179 16.33 -15.56 6.50
C LEU A 179 16.64 -14.58 7.64
N VAL A 180 17.13 -15.11 8.75
CA VAL A 180 17.55 -14.37 9.96
C VAL A 180 18.90 -14.90 10.42
N GLY A 181 19.79 -14.03 10.90
CA GLY A 181 21.05 -14.48 11.51
C GLY A 181 21.96 -15.21 10.52
N ASP A 182 22.39 -16.42 10.88
CA ASP A 182 23.27 -17.23 10.04
C ASP A 182 22.62 -17.61 8.70
N ASN A 183 21.29 -17.77 8.64
CA ASN A 183 20.59 -18.02 7.37
C ASN A 183 20.76 -16.86 6.38
N LYS A 184 20.81 -15.61 6.87
CA LYS A 184 21.13 -14.43 6.03
C LYS A 184 22.56 -14.55 5.48
N ALA A 185 23.52 -14.86 6.36
CA ALA A 185 24.91 -15.03 5.96
C ALA A 185 25.11 -16.16 4.94
N ASP A 186 24.43 -17.28 5.11
CA ASP A 186 24.51 -18.42 4.20
C ASP A 186 23.86 -18.13 2.85
N ALA A 187 22.71 -17.44 2.83
CA ALA A 187 22.10 -16.96 1.59
C ALA A 187 23.04 -16.00 0.83
N LEU A 188 23.75 -15.13 1.55
CA LEU A 188 24.73 -14.23 0.94
C LEU A 188 25.94 -14.99 0.38
N ARG A 189 26.47 -15.97 1.12
CA ARG A 189 27.56 -16.84 0.65
C ARG A 189 27.16 -17.64 -0.58
N GLN A 190 25.93 -18.14 -0.65
CA GLN A 190 25.44 -18.85 -1.83
C GLN A 190 25.35 -17.93 -3.06
N ALA A 191 24.96 -16.66 -2.87
CA ALA A 191 24.84 -15.70 -3.96
C ALA A 191 26.19 -15.15 -4.47
N PHE A 192 27.16 -14.94 -3.58
CA PHE A 192 28.45 -14.32 -3.91
C PHE A 192 29.63 -15.30 -3.96
N GLY A 193 29.45 -16.54 -3.49
CA GLY A 193 30.54 -17.49 -3.32
C GLY A 193 31.62 -16.94 -2.39
N ASN A 194 32.84 -16.83 -2.91
CA ASN A 194 33.99 -16.26 -2.19
C ASN A 194 34.13 -14.75 -2.38
N ALA A 195 33.32 -14.12 -3.22
CA ALA A 195 33.39 -12.67 -3.42
C ALA A 195 32.82 -11.94 -2.21
N MET A 196 33.50 -10.89 -1.76
CA MET A 196 33.02 -10.03 -0.67
C MET A 196 32.40 -8.77 -1.25
N PRO A 197 31.10 -8.49 -1.02
CA PRO A 197 30.48 -7.23 -1.39
C PRO A 197 31.13 -6.06 -0.65
N GLU A 198 31.12 -4.88 -1.27
CA GLU A 198 31.79 -3.69 -0.77
C GLU A 198 31.13 -3.16 0.51
N ILE A 199 29.80 -3.08 0.56
CA ILE A 199 29.08 -2.40 1.66
C ILE A 199 27.98 -3.31 2.22
N GLY A 200 27.97 -3.47 3.55
CA GLY A 200 26.89 -4.11 4.30
C GLY A 200 26.14 -3.13 5.20
N LEU A 201 24.81 -3.06 5.09
CA LEU A 201 23.94 -2.24 5.93
C LEU A 201 22.98 -3.12 6.74
N GLY A 202 22.88 -2.89 8.04
CA GLY A 202 21.95 -3.57 8.95
C GLY A 202 21.60 -2.72 10.16
N ASP A 203 20.56 -3.09 10.91
CA ASP A 203 20.05 -2.30 12.04
C ASP A 203 19.99 -3.09 13.36
N SER A 204 20.22 -4.40 13.30
CA SER A 204 20.10 -5.31 14.43
C SER A 204 21.30 -6.25 14.59
N LYS A 205 21.33 -7.01 15.69
CA LYS A 205 22.39 -8.02 15.93
C LYS A 205 22.25 -9.23 15.02
N SER A 206 21.05 -9.53 14.52
CA SER A 206 20.81 -10.65 13.60
C SER A 206 21.40 -10.38 12.21
N ASP A 207 21.80 -9.15 11.91
CA ASP A 207 22.47 -8.77 10.66
C ASP A 207 23.99 -8.91 10.73
N PHE A 208 24.56 -8.99 11.94
CA PHE A 208 26.02 -9.05 12.13
C PHE A 208 26.69 -10.20 11.36
N PRO A 209 26.10 -11.41 11.25
CA PRO A 209 26.70 -12.50 10.48
C PRO A 209 26.96 -12.15 9.01
N PHE A 210 25.99 -11.55 8.31
CA PHE A 210 26.18 -11.20 6.89
C PHE A 210 27.00 -9.91 6.73
N MET A 211 26.83 -8.93 7.63
CA MET A 211 27.63 -7.70 7.60
C MET A 211 29.13 -7.98 7.75
N ARG A 212 29.50 -9.06 8.47
CA ARG A 212 30.90 -9.50 8.58
C ARG A 212 31.49 -10.06 7.29
N LEU A 213 30.65 -10.45 6.33
CA LEU A 213 31.05 -10.92 5.01
C LEU A 213 31.27 -9.77 4.01
N CYS A 214 30.95 -8.52 4.39
CA CYS A 214 31.15 -7.33 3.59
C CYS A 214 32.48 -6.64 3.94
N LYS A 215 33.09 -5.92 2.99
CA LYS A 215 34.35 -5.18 3.21
C LYS A 215 34.16 -4.01 4.17
N GLU A 216 33.15 -3.18 3.89
CA GLU A 216 32.67 -2.10 4.74
C GLU A 216 31.32 -2.48 5.33
N ARG A 217 31.03 -2.00 6.55
CA ARG A 217 29.83 -2.38 7.29
C ARG A 217 29.36 -1.26 8.18
N TYR A 218 28.08 -0.92 8.06
CA TYR A 218 27.51 0.22 8.75
C TYR A 218 26.18 -0.13 9.40
N MET A 219 26.01 0.38 10.62
CA MET A 219 24.81 0.20 11.42
C MET A 219 23.83 1.35 11.20
N VAL A 220 22.56 1.02 11.04
CA VAL A 220 21.46 1.99 11.00
C VAL A 220 20.84 2.08 12.40
N PRO A 221 21.00 3.22 13.11
CA PRO A 221 20.49 3.34 14.48
C PRO A 221 18.97 3.53 14.49
N PRO A 222 18.27 3.03 15.54
CA PRO A 222 16.85 3.28 15.71
C PRO A 222 16.64 4.78 15.95
N THR A 223 15.97 5.45 15.01
CA THR A 223 15.73 6.89 15.10
C THR A 223 14.22 7.17 15.23
N PRO A 224 13.69 7.42 16.44
CA PRO A 224 12.25 7.43 16.70
C PRO A 224 11.48 8.60 16.06
N LYS A 225 12.15 9.56 15.42
CA LYS A 225 11.53 10.74 14.77
C LYS A 225 12.16 11.07 13.42
N MET A 226 12.65 10.06 12.70
CA MET A 226 13.18 10.29 11.35
C MET A 226 12.04 10.54 10.37
N LYS A 227 12.18 11.57 9.52
CA LYS A 227 11.27 11.79 8.41
C LYS A 227 11.68 10.88 7.25
N PRO A 228 10.78 10.03 6.73
CA PRO A 228 11.05 9.23 5.55
C PRO A 228 11.40 10.09 4.33
N VAL A 229 11.99 9.47 3.32
CA VAL A 229 12.31 10.12 2.04
C VAL A 229 11.05 10.78 1.45
N PRO A 230 11.09 12.07 1.07
CA PRO A 230 9.99 12.72 0.38
C PRO A 230 9.63 12.01 -0.93
N GLN A 231 8.34 11.91 -1.25
CA GLN A 231 7.88 11.19 -2.44
C GLN A 231 8.44 11.74 -3.76
N GLU A 232 8.75 13.03 -3.81
CA GLU A 232 9.38 13.71 -4.93
C GLU A 232 10.82 13.24 -5.23
N ASN A 233 11.50 12.69 -4.22
CA ASN A 233 12.87 12.18 -4.34
C ASN A 233 12.92 10.67 -4.58
N LEU A 234 11.76 10.02 -4.75
CA LEU A 234 11.69 8.61 -5.11
C LEU A 234 12.03 8.45 -6.61
N PRO A 235 12.75 7.37 -6.97
CA PRO A 235 13.19 7.14 -8.34
C PRO A 235 12.03 6.88 -9.31
N LYS A 236 10.88 6.43 -8.81
CA LYS A 236 9.64 6.30 -9.58
C LYS A 236 8.46 6.85 -8.80
N THR A 237 7.62 7.60 -9.51
CA THR A 237 6.32 8.04 -8.99
C THR A 237 5.44 6.82 -8.76
N VAL A 238 5.02 6.61 -7.52
CA VAL A 238 4.08 5.55 -7.16
C VAL A 238 2.70 5.95 -7.64
N ILE A 239 2.26 5.38 -8.77
CA ILE A 239 0.88 5.49 -9.26
C ILE A 239 0.06 4.36 -8.62
N PHE A 240 -0.83 4.73 -7.71
CA PHE A 240 -1.56 3.83 -6.84
C PHE A 240 -3.01 3.60 -7.30
N HIS A 241 -3.38 2.33 -7.36
CA HIS A 241 -4.76 1.87 -7.47
C HIS A 241 -5.24 1.29 -6.14
N ASP A 242 -6.51 1.54 -5.83
CA ASP A 242 -7.25 1.27 -4.59
C ASP A 242 -6.74 0.09 -3.71
N GLY A 243 -6.04 0.42 -2.63
CA GLY A 243 -5.96 -0.41 -1.41
C GLY A 243 -7.09 0.01 -0.45
N ARG A 244 -7.75 -0.97 0.15
CA ARG A 244 -8.94 -0.75 0.98
C ARG A 244 -8.59 -0.03 2.28
N ILE A 245 -7.41 -0.32 2.84
CA ILE A 245 -6.90 0.40 4.01
C ILE A 245 -6.07 1.61 3.55
N VAL A 246 -6.41 2.80 4.05
CA VAL A 246 -5.74 4.06 3.67
C VAL A 246 -4.42 4.24 4.40
N HIS A 247 -4.42 3.91 5.70
CA HIS A 247 -3.32 4.13 6.63
C HIS A 247 -2.48 2.88 6.82
N ARG A 248 -1.23 3.05 7.23
CA ARG A 248 -0.37 1.95 7.67
C ARG A 248 -0.90 1.41 9.02
N PRO A 249 -1.38 0.16 9.10
CA PRO A 249 -2.04 -0.36 10.29
C PRO A 249 -1.00 -0.76 11.34
N SER A 250 -0.75 0.12 12.30
CA SER A 250 -0.17 -0.31 13.57
C SER A 250 -1.13 -1.31 14.25
N PRO A 251 -0.68 -2.19 15.17
CA PRO A 251 -1.58 -3.14 15.83
C PRO A 251 -2.76 -2.45 16.53
N ALA A 252 -2.52 -1.31 17.16
CA ALA A 252 -3.56 -0.52 17.80
C ALA A 252 -4.57 0.02 16.76
N LEU A 253 -4.08 0.55 15.64
CA LEU A 253 -4.94 1.06 14.57
C LEU A 253 -5.69 -0.08 13.85
N ALA A 254 -5.07 -1.25 13.71
CA ALA A 254 -5.68 -2.45 13.16
C ALA A 254 -6.82 -2.93 14.08
N LEU A 255 -6.59 -2.98 15.40
CA LEU A 255 -7.61 -3.30 16.39
C LEU A 255 -8.76 -2.30 16.34
N LEU A 256 -8.45 -1.00 16.32
CA LEU A 256 -9.47 0.05 16.20
C LEU A 256 -10.28 -0.10 14.90
N THR A 257 -9.61 -0.45 13.79
CA THR A 257 -10.27 -0.70 12.50
C THR A 257 -11.23 -1.89 12.59
N LEU A 258 -10.84 -2.98 13.27
CA LEU A 258 -11.70 -4.15 13.48
C LEU A 258 -12.90 -3.83 14.38
N LEU A 259 -12.68 -3.12 15.49
CA LEU A 259 -13.74 -2.71 16.41
C LEU A 259 -14.72 -1.74 15.75
N TRP A 260 -14.22 -0.87 14.87
CA TRP A 260 -15.04 0.07 14.10
C TRP A 260 -15.77 -0.60 12.94
N PHE A 261 -15.25 -1.71 12.39
CA PHE A 261 -15.82 -2.36 11.21
C PHE A 261 -17.33 -2.67 11.31
N PRO A 262 -17.86 -3.31 12.37
CA PRO A 262 -19.31 -3.59 12.47
C PRO A 262 -20.15 -2.31 12.54
N ILE A 263 -19.68 -1.28 13.26
CA ILE A 263 -20.35 0.02 13.35
C ILE A 263 -20.33 0.70 11.98
N GLY A 264 -19.17 0.69 11.31
CA GLY A 264 -18.98 1.24 9.97
C GLY A 264 -19.85 0.53 8.93
N LEU A 265 -20.02 -0.79 9.03
CA LEU A 265 -20.90 -1.57 8.17
C LEU A 265 -22.37 -1.16 8.35
N LEU A 266 -22.85 -1.05 9.60
CA LEU A 266 -24.21 -0.58 9.88
C LEU A 266 -24.43 0.85 9.37
N LEU A 267 -23.49 1.76 9.64
CA LEU A 267 -23.52 3.13 9.13
C LEU A 267 -23.50 3.18 7.60
N SER A 268 -22.81 2.26 6.94
CA SER A 268 -22.79 2.18 5.48
C SER A 268 -24.17 1.84 4.91
N PHE A 269 -24.90 0.90 5.53
CA PHE A 269 -26.28 0.60 5.13
C PHE A 269 -27.21 1.78 5.34
N LEU A 270 -27.11 2.47 6.47
CA LEU A 270 -27.91 3.69 6.73
C LEU A 270 -27.62 4.79 5.71
N ARG A 271 -26.35 4.99 5.33
CA ARG A 271 -25.97 5.98 4.31
C ARG A 271 -26.46 5.59 2.91
N ILE A 272 -26.35 4.31 2.53
CA ILE A 272 -26.90 3.83 1.25
C ILE A 272 -28.42 4.00 1.21
N ALA A 273 -29.11 3.63 2.30
CA ALA A 273 -30.56 3.80 2.42
C ALA A 273 -30.96 5.29 2.35
N ALA A 274 -30.25 6.17 3.06
CA ALA A 274 -30.50 7.60 3.01
C ALA A 274 -30.33 8.16 1.59
N GLY A 275 -29.27 7.77 0.87
CA GLY A 275 -29.06 8.19 -0.51
C GLY A 275 -30.13 7.67 -1.47
N SER A 276 -30.66 6.47 -1.24
CA SER A 276 -31.61 5.80 -2.15
C SER A 276 -33.08 6.15 -1.89
N LEU A 277 -33.44 6.42 -0.64
CA LEU A 277 -34.84 6.61 -0.22
C LEU A 277 -35.24 8.08 -0.06
N LEU A 278 -34.27 8.98 0.15
CA LEU A 278 -34.56 10.40 0.39
C LEU A 278 -34.38 11.24 -0.87
N PRO A 279 -35.18 12.31 -1.05
CA PRO A 279 -34.92 13.30 -2.10
C PRO A 279 -33.52 13.92 -1.95
N MET A 280 -32.82 14.20 -3.06
CA MET A 280 -31.44 14.70 -3.06
C MET A 280 -31.19 15.93 -2.16
N ARG A 281 -32.17 16.82 -2.03
CA ARG A 281 -32.10 17.98 -1.12
C ARG A 281 -32.01 17.58 0.35
N MET A 282 -32.67 16.49 0.75
CA MET A 282 -32.64 15.96 2.11
C MET A 282 -31.41 15.08 2.36
N VAL A 283 -30.87 14.44 1.32
CA VAL A 283 -29.67 13.58 1.42
C VAL A 283 -28.49 14.35 2.03
N TYR A 284 -28.32 15.63 1.70
CA TYR A 284 -27.28 16.47 2.31
C TYR A 284 -27.39 16.53 3.83
N HIS A 285 -28.60 16.78 4.35
CA HIS A 285 -28.86 16.84 5.78
C HIS A 285 -28.76 15.46 6.44
N ALA A 286 -29.28 14.42 5.80
CA ALA A 286 -29.19 13.05 6.29
C ALA A 286 -27.72 12.58 6.40
N PHE A 287 -26.90 12.86 5.39
CA PHE A 287 -25.47 12.59 5.42
C PHE A 287 -24.77 13.36 6.54
N THR A 288 -25.13 14.64 6.72
CA THR A 288 -24.60 15.45 7.84
C THR A 288 -24.94 14.82 9.20
N ALA A 289 -26.19 14.39 9.40
CA ALA A 289 -26.63 13.70 10.62
C ALA A 289 -25.93 12.34 10.82
N LEU A 290 -25.63 11.63 9.73
CA LEU A 290 -24.87 10.37 9.73
C LEU A 290 -23.34 10.57 9.80
N GLY A 291 -22.88 11.78 10.17
CA GLY A 291 -21.47 12.09 10.41
C GLY A 291 -20.63 12.33 9.16
N VAL A 292 -21.26 12.59 8.00
CA VAL A 292 -20.57 12.92 6.75
C VAL A 292 -20.53 14.43 6.58
N ARG A 293 -19.33 15.01 6.53
CA ARG A 293 -19.15 16.45 6.32
C ARG A 293 -18.90 16.74 4.85
N VAL A 294 -19.85 17.41 4.21
CA VAL A 294 -19.71 17.88 2.82
C VAL A 294 -19.39 19.37 2.85
N THR A 295 -18.21 19.75 2.33
CA THR A 295 -17.81 21.14 2.21
C THR A 295 -17.86 21.56 0.75
N ILE A 296 -18.70 22.55 0.45
CA ILE A 296 -18.89 23.09 -0.89
C ILE A 296 -18.10 24.40 -0.99
N LYS A 297 -17.23 24.51 -1.98
CA LYS A 297 -16.46 25.73 -2.26
C LYS A 297 -16.84 26.26 -3.64
N GLY A 298 -17.18 27.54 -3.71
CA GLY A 298 -17.61 28.21 -4.95
C GLY A 298 -19.11 28.16 -5.18
N ASN A 299 -19.55 28.77 -6.29
CA ASN A 299 -20.95 28.87 -6.66
C ASN A 299 -21.39 27.65 -7.47
N GLN A 300 -22.59 27.15 -7.19
CA GLN A 300 -23.16 26.03 -7.92
C GLN A 300 -23.66 26.49 -9.29
N PRO A 301 -23.39 25.72 -10.36
CA PRO A 301 -23.91 26.06 -11.67
C PRO A 301 -25.45 25.94 -11.71
N PRO A 302 -26.12 26.79 -12.49
CA PRO A 302 -27.56 26.70 -12.68
C PRO A 302 -27.95 25.33 -13.28
N PRO A 303 -29.18 24.84 -13.03
CA PRO A 303 -29.66 23.61 -13.63
C PRO A 303 -29.85 23.78 -15.14
N ALA A 304 -29.74 22.67 -15.88
CA ALA A 304 -30.15 22.63 -17.27
C ALA A 304 -31.61 23.09 -17.41
N CYS A 305 -31.88 23.93 -18.39
CA CYS A 305 -33.22 24.42 -18.67
C CYS A 305 -33.45 24.39 -20.18
N LEU A 306 -34.37 23.53 -20.59
CA LEU A 306 -34.73 23.34 -22.00
C LEU A 306 -35.36 24.61 -22.60
N GLU A 307 -36.08 25.39 -21.80
CA GLU A 307 -36.74 26.63 -22.23
C GLU A 307 -35.75 27.77 -22.53
N SER A 308 -34.60 27.80 -21.83
CA SER A 308 -33.54 28.80 -22.07
C SER A 308 -32.44 28.30 -23.02
N GLY A 309 -32.57 27.07 -23.56
CA GLY A 309 -31.54 26.43 -24.40
C GLY A 309 -30.26 26.05 -23.64
N GLN A 310 -30.25 26.12 -22.31
CA GLN A 310 -29.10 25.76 -21.49
C GLN A 310 -29.01 24.23 -21.34
N THR A 311 -27.98 23.65 -21.95
CA THR A 311 -27.62 22.24 -21.76
C THR A 311 -27.02 22.01 -20.38
N GLY A 312 -27.05 20.76 -19.91
CA GLY A 312 -26.42 20.36 -18.65
C GLY A 312 -24.91 20.56 -18.65
N VAL A 313 -24.35 20.59 -17.44
CA VAL A 313 -22.91 20.74 -17.21
C VAL A 313 -22.25 19.37 -17.14
N LEU A 314 -21.11 19.23 -17.83
CA LEU A 314 -20.23 18.07 -17.70
C LEU A 314 -19.23 18.29 -16.58
N PHE A 315 -19.37 17.54 -15.49
CA PHE A 315 -18.41 17.49 -14.40
C PHE A 315 -17.36 16.42 -14.66
N VAL A 316 -16.10 16.74 -14.36
CA VAL A 316 -14.97 15.82 -14.48
C VAL A 316 -14.38 15.62 -13.09
N CYS A 317 -14.36 14.37 -12.60
CA CYS A 317 -13.83 14.03 -11.28
C CYS A 317 -12.55 13.20 -11.38
N SER A 318 -11.62 13.38 -10.42
CA SER A 318 -10.39 12.59 -10.30
C SER A 318 -10.61 11.15 -9.80
N HIS A 319 -11.87 10.75 -9.57
CA HIS A 319 -12.29 9.38 -9.24
C HIS A 319 -11.51 8.77 -8.07
N ARG A 320 -11.53 9.44 -6.91
CA ARG A 320 -10.95 8.93 -5.67
C ARG A 320 -11.72 7.74 -5.14
N THR A 321 -13.04 7.76 -5.29
CA THR A 321 -13.94 6.68 -4.89
C THR A 321 -15.11 6.55 -5.87
N LEU A 322 -15.78 5.40 -5.85
CA LEU A 322 -17.04 5.22 -6.57
C LEU A 322 -18.18 6.11 -6.04
N LEU A 323 -17.99 6.77 -4.89
CA LEU A 323 -18.97 7.67 -4.28
C LEU A 323 -18.86 9.11 -4.78
N ASP A 324 -17.81 9.47 -5.54
CA ASP A 324 -17.57 10.84 -5.98
C ASP A 324 -18.78 11.44 -6.75
N PRO A 325 -19.41 10.71 -7.70
CA PRO A 325 -20.65 11.16 -8.34
C PRO A 325 -21.81 11.39 -7.37
N ILE A 326 -21.93 10.57 -6.33
CA ILE A 326 -22.99 10.69 -5.33
C ILE A 326 -22.78 11.96 -4.52
N PHE A 327 -21.54 12.21 -4.06
CA PHE A 327 -21.23 13.45 -3.34
C PHE A 327 -21.43 14.70 -4.17
N LEU A 328 -21.10 14.65 -5.46
CA LEU A 328 -21.37 15.75 -6.38
C LEU A 328 -22.88 16.01 -6.52
N SER A 329 -23.68 14.94 -6.65
CA SER A 329 -25.14 15.03 -6.68
C SER A 329 -25.71 15.63 -5.39
N THR A 330 -25.23 15.18 -4.23
CA THR A 330 -25.59 15.72 -2.92
C THR A 330 -25.21 17.19 -2.80
N ALA A 331 -24.02 17.58 -3.29
CA ALA A 331 -23.56 18.96 -3.25
C ALA A 331 -24.44 19.87 -4.12
N LEU A 332 -24.82 19.44 -5.32
CA LEU A 332 -25.69 20.21 -6.23
C LEU A 332 -27.17 20.18 -5.81
N GLY A 333 -27.56 19.30 -4.88
CA GLY A 333 -28.96 19.14 -4.45
C GLY A 333 -29.88 18.58 -5.54
N ARG A 334 -29.32 17.99 -6.61
CA ARG A 334 -30.06 17.42 -7.75
C ARG A 334 -29.36 16.16 -8.28
N PRO A 335 -30.10 15.18 -8.83
CA PRO A 335 -29.53 13.96 -9.39
C PRO A 335 -28.67 14.28 -10.61
N ILE A 336 -27.49 13.67 -10.71
CA ILE A 336 -26.61 13.73 -11.89
C ILE A 336 -26.42 12.34 -12.47
N THR A 337 -26.29 12.23 -13.79
CA THR A 337 -26.00 10.92 -14.40
C THR A 337 -24.49 10.65 -14.35
N ALA A 338 -24.10 9.49 -13.85
CA ALA A 338 -22.70 9.07 -13.80
C ALA A 338 -22.33 8.20 -14.99
N VAL A 339 -21.34 8.64 -15.77
CA VAL A 339 -20.82 7.90 -16.91
C VAL A 339 -19.59 7.12 -16.49
N THR A 340 -19.62 5.80 -16.71
CA THR A 340 -18.63 4.89 -16.16
C THR A 340 -18.17 3.85 -17.18
N TYR A 341 -16.88 3.49 -17.15
CA TYR A 341 -16.30 2.50 -18.06
C TYR A 341 -16.55 1.05 -17.62
N SER A 342 -16.65 0.82 -16.31
CA SER A 342 -16.82 -0.52 -15.74
C SER A 342 -17.33 -0.42 -14.31
N VAL A 343 -18.63 -0.61 -14.11
CA VAL A 343 -19.25 -0.70 -12.79
C VAL A 343 -19.96 -2.05 -12.67
N SER A 344 -19.80 -2.67 -11.50
CA SER A 344 -20.46 -3.95 -11.20
C SER A 344 -21.97 -3.79 -11.21
N ARG A 345 -22.72 -4.82 -11.62
CA ARG A 345 -24.19 -4.79 -11.59
C ARG A 345 -24.73 -4.50 -10.18
N LEU A 346 -24.06 -5.03 -9.15
CA LEU A 346 -24.41 -4.76 -7.75
C LEU A 346 -24.30 -3.27 -7.43
N SER A 347 -23.19 -2.63 -7.83
CA SER A 347 -22.98 -1.20 -7.61
C SER A 347 -23.98 -0.34 -8.39
N GLU A 348 -24.43 -0.78 -9.57
CA GLU A 348 -25.50 -0.11 -10.32
C GLU A 348 -26.86 -0.20 -9.61
N ILE A 349 -27.19 -1.37 -9.05
CA ILE A 349 -28.44 -1.59 -8.30
C ILE A 349 -28.47 -0.76 -7.02
N LEU A 350 -27.32 -0.64 -6.33
CA LEU A 350 -27.19 0.12 -5.08
C LEU A 350 -27.00 1.62 -5.30
N SER A 351 -26.85 2.08 -6.55
CA SER A 351 -26.57 3.48 -6.84
C SER A 351 -27.84 4.32 -6.70
N PRO A 352 -27.82 5.43 -5.92
CA PRO A 352 -28.94 6.36 -5.83
C PRO A 352 -29.09 7.24 -7.07
N ILE A 353 -28.11 7.23 -7.98
CA ILE A 353 -28.08 8.02 -9.21
C ILE A 353 -28.05 7.12 -10.44
N ARG A 354 -28.53 7.65 -11.56
CA ARG A 354 -28.49 6.96 -12.85
C ARG A 354 -27.04 6.76 -13.29
N THR A 355 -26.71 5.54 -13.71
CA THR A 355 -25.40 5.19 -14.28
C THR A 355 -25.55 4.89 -15.77
N ALA A 356 -24.58 5.31 -16.57
CA ALA A 356 -24.48 5.02 -18.00
C ALA A 356 -23.12 4.40 -18.31
N ARG A 357 -23.11 3.29 -19.05
CA ARG A 357 -21.88 2.56 -19.39
C ARG A 357 -21.28 3.08 -20.70
N LEU A 358 -20.00 3.39 -20.69
CA LEU A 358 -19.23 3.69 -21.89
C LEU A 358 -18.84 2.42 -22.64
N THR A 359 -18.83 2.53 -23.96
CA THR A 359 -18.54 1.44 -24.90
C THR A 359 -17.08 1.40 -25.34
N ARG A 360 -16.27 2.38 -24.93
CA ARG A 360 -14.87 2.60 -25.36
C ARG A 360 -14.72 2.89 -26.86
N ASP A 361 -15.83 3.19 -27.53
CA ASP A 361 -15.85 3.75 -28.88
C ASP A 361 -16.09 5.25 -28.77
N ARG A 362 -15.11 6.04 -29.24
CA ARG A 362 -15.13 7.50 -29.13
C ARG A 362 -16.37 8.13 -29.78
N ALA A 363 -16.81 7.62 -30.93
CA ALA A 363 -17.93 8.20 -31.67
C ALA A 363 -19.26 7.88 -30.98
N VAL A 364 -19.44 6.62 -30.57
CA VAL A 364 -20.64 6.15 -29.86
C VAL A 364 -20.76 6.86 -28.50
N ASP A 365 -19.66 6.91 -27.74
CA ASP A 365 -19.62 7.53 -26.42
C ASP A 365 -19.85 9.04 -26.50
N ALA A 366 -19.27 9.73 -27.49
CA ALA A 366 -19.52 11.16 -27.70
C ALA A 366 -20.99 11.45 -28.06
N ALA A 367 -21.62 10.62 -28.89
CA ALA A 367 -23.02 10.76 -29.23
C ALA A 367 -23.92 10.54 -27.99
N MET A 368 -23.62 9.53 -27.18
CA MET A 368 -24.32 9.26 -25.92
C MET A 368 -24.16 10.41 -24.91
N ILE A 369 -22.95 10.91 -24.70
CA ILE A 369 -22.67 12.04 -23.80
C ILE A 369 -23.46 13.29 -24.25
N ARG A 370 -23.45 13.61 -25.55
CA ARG A 370 -24.22 14.74 -26.10
C ARG A 370 -25.72 14.59 -25.87
N ARG A 371 -26.25 13.37 -25.97
CA ARG A 371 -27.66 13.09 -25.69
C ARG A 371 -27.97 13.30 -24.21
N LEU A 372 -27.16 12.73 -23.31
CA LEU A 372 -27.37 12.85 -21.86
C LEU A 372 -27.25 14.30 -21.37
N LEU A 373 -26.34 15.09 -21.93
CA LEU A 373 -26.20 16.52 -21.60
C LEU A 373 -27.41 17.36 -22.02
N LYS A 374 -28.24 16.89 -22.95
CA LYS A 374 -29.53 17.52 -23.25
C LYS A 374 -30.61 17.19 -22.21
N GLU A 375 -30.49 16.01 -21.58
CA GLU A 375 -31.42 15.55 -20.53
C GLU A 375 -31.08 16.14 -19.15
N GLY A 376 -29.80 16.42 -18.87
CA GLY A 376 -29.37 17.03 -17.61
C GLY A 376 -27.85 17.01 -17.40
N ASP A 377 -27.43 17.23 -16.16
CA ASP A 377 -26.02 17.23 -15.78
C ASP A 377 -25.40 15.83 -15.84
N LEU A 378 -24.12 15.79 -16.17
CA LEU A 378 -23.37 14.57 -16.38
C LEU A 378 -22.06 14.62 -15.60
N VAL A 379 -21.66 13.51 -14.99
CA VAL A 379 -20.32 13.38 -14.42
C VAL A 379 -19.56 12.26 -15.10
N VAL A 380 -18.30 12.52 -15.43
CA VAL A 380 -17.38 11.55 -16.01
C VAL A 380 -16.13 11.41 -15.15
N CYS A 381 -15.69 10.16 -15.02
CA CYS A 381 -14.45 9.78 -14.38
C CYS A 381 -13.50 9.22 -15.45
N PRO A 382 -12.64 10.07 -16.05
CA PRO A 382 -11.96 9.76 -17.31
C PRO A 382 -11.02 8.56 -17.24
N GLU A 383 -10.47 8.25 -16.06
CA GLU A 383 -9.54 7.12 -15.88
C GLU A 383 -10.25 5.75 -15.83
N GLY A 384 -11.55 5.71 -15.52
CA GLY A 384 -12.31 4.46 -15.37
C GLY A 384 -11.91 3.57 -14.18
N THR A 385 -10.82 3.88 -13.48
CA THR A 385 -10.33 3.20 -12.27
C THR A 385 -10.19 4.19 -11.13
N THR A 386 -10.37 3.77 -9.88
CA THR A 386 -10.18 4.65 -8.72
C THR A 386 -8.70 4.96 -8.50
N CYS A 387 -8.37 6.22 -8.22
CA CYS A 387 -7.03 6.66 -7.86
C CYS A 387 -7.08 7.76 -6.79
N ARG A 388 -6.27 7.63 -5.74
CA ARG A 388 -6.27 8.57 -4.61
C ARG A 388 -5.24 9.69 -4.72
N GLU A 389 -4.47 9.72 -5.79
CA GLU A 389 -3.49 10.77 -6.04
C GLU A 389 -4.13 12.07 -6.55
N PRO A 390 -3.47 13.24 -6.36
CA PRO A 390 -4.01 14.54 -6.73
C PRO A 390 -3.85 14.84 -8.23
N PHE A 391 -4.16 13.89 -9.11
CA PHE A 391 -4.10 14.08 -10.57
C PHE A 391 -5.51 14.10 -11.18
N LEU A 392 -5.75 15.02 -12.11
CA LEU A 392 -7.07 15.22 -12.72
C LEU A 392 -7.22 14.46 -14.05
N LEU A 393 -6.13 14.28 -14.79
CA LEU A 393 -6.04 13.53 -16.04
C LEU A 393 -4.66 12.91 -16.16
N ARG A 394 -4.58 11.58 -16.27
CA ARG A 394 -3.39 10.90 -16.78
C ARG A 394 -3.63 10.50 -18.23
N SER A 395 -2.83 11.04 -19.15
CA SER A 395 -2.67 10.40 -20.45
C SER A 395 -1.90 9.10 -20.19
N ARG A 396 -2.57 7.95 -20.26
CA ARG A 396 -1.83 6.73 -20.57
C ARG A 396 -1.17 7.00 -21.92
N PRO A 397 0.16 6.84 -22.07
CA PRO A 397 0.71 6.76 -23.41
C PRO A 397 -0.07 5.63 -24.08
N CYS A 398 -0.84 5.97 -25.12
CA CYS A 398 -1.43 4.95 -25.97
C CYS A 398 -0.28 4.01 -26.32
N SER A 399 -0.40 2.74 -25.94
CA SER A 399 0.40 1.69 -26.54
C SER A 399 0.25 1.91 -28.04
N ARG A 400 1.32 2.37 -28.69
CA ARG A 400 1.42 2.34 -30.14
C ARG A 400 1.23 0.87 -30.50
N SER A 401 0.05 0.53 -30.97
CA SER A 401 -0.19 -0.67 -31.77
C SER A 401 0.58 -0.54 -33.06
#